data_AF-A0A5X0ZJH4-F1
#
_entry.id   AF-A0A5X0ZJH4-F1
#
_cell.length_a   1.000
_cell.length_b   1.000
_cell.length_c   1.000
_cell.angle_alpha   90.00
_cell.angle_beta   90.00
_cell.angle_gamma   90.00
#
_symmetry.space_group_name_H-M   'P 1'
#
loop_
_entity.id
_entity.type
_entity.pdbx_description
1 polymer ?
#
loop_
_entity_poly.entity_id
_entity_poly.type
_entity_poly.pdbx_seq_one_letter_code
_entity_poly.pdbx_strand_id
1 'polypeptide(L)'
;MAQYSFVKSAGGVLIPATPDAREFIDKKFRLGAVLYADFKQARNAAFHRKFFALLNLGFDYWQPLGGAISPADKKLVRGYVQLVAHYAGHEETLQELADQYLHEEAEKRASNISAVKSFEAFRAWVTIQAGFYTRYEMPDGTIRNEPKSISFAKMDDIEFSQLYKSVLDVLWNYILFRTFPSQQAAENAASQLFSYAA
;
A
#
# COMPACT_ATOMS: atom_id res chain seq x y z
N MET A 1 -1.32 -0.85 12.53
CA MET A 1 -2.15 -0.01 13.42
C MET A 1 -2.43 1.28 12.68
N ALA A 2 -3.69 1.75 12.62
CA ALA A 2 -3.99 3.04 12.00
C ALA A 2 -3.34 4.17 12.81
N GLN A 3 -2.61 5.07 12.15
CA GLN A 3 -1.94 6.20 12.80
C GLN A 3 -2.78 7.47 12.62
N TYR A 4 -3.23 8.05 13.74
CA TYR A 4 -4.04 9.27 13.75
C TYR A 4 -3.21 10.46 14.25
N SER A 5 -3.28 11.59 13.55
CA SER A 5 -2.52 12.79 13.89
C SER A 5 -3.37 13.78 14.69
N PHE A 6 -2.75 14.43 15.68
CA PHE A 6 -3.41 15.40 16.56
C PHE A 6 -2.57 16.67 16.71
N VAL A 7 -3.23 17.82 16.77
CA VAL A 7 -2.63 19.11 17.09
C VAL A 7 -2.94 19.46 18.53
N LYS A 8 -1.92 19.88 19.29
CA LYS A 8 -2.08 20.41 20.64
C LYS A 8 -2.56 21.86 20.57
N SER A 9 -3.80 22.09 21.00
CA SER A 9 -4.40 23.42 21.11
C SER A 9 -4.20 24.03 22.52
N ALA A 10 -4.67 25.26 22.70
CA ALA A 10 -4.67 25.95 23.98
C ALA A 10 -5.39 25.12 25.06
N GLY A 11 -4.90 25.18 26.30
CA GLY A 11 -5.46 24.40 27.41
C GLY A 11 -5.10 22.91 27.41
N GLY A 12 -4.19 22.46 26.54
CA GLY A 12 -3.73 21.06 26.51
C GLY A 12 -4.67 20.10 25.78
N VAL A 13 -5.68 20.62 25.09
CA VAL A 13 -6.63 19.83 24.30
C VAL A 13 -5.97 19.33 23.02
N LEU A 14 -6.18 18.06 22.68
CA LEU A 14 -5.74 17.47 21.42
C LEU A 14 -6.89 17.49 20.41
N ILE A 15 -6.67 18.15 19.28
CA ILE A 15 -7.64 18.27 18.19
C ILE A 15 -7.20 17.37 17.02
N PRO A 16 -8.10 16.61 16.39
CA PRO A 16 -7.77 15.82 15.20
C PRO A 16 -7.16 16.70 14.10
N ALA A 17 -6.01 16.29 13.57
CA ALA A 17 -5.27 17.03 12.54
C ALA A 17 -5.68 16.65 11.10
N THR A 18 -6.40 15.54 10.94
CA THR A 18 -6.89 15.04 9.64
C THR A 18 -8.37 14.67 9.74
N PRO A 19 -9.13 14.71 8.63
CA PRO A 19 -10.52 14.28 8.59
C PRO A 19 -10.71 12.84 9.08
N ASP A 20 -9.81 11.93 8.69
CA ASP A 20 -9.85 10.52 9.12
C ASP A 20 -9.74 10.37 10.64
N ALA A 21 -8.91 11.20 11.29
CA ALA A 21 -8.76 11.20 12.74
C ALA A 21 -10.01 11.73 13.44
N ARG A 22 -10.70 12.72 12.82
CA ARG A 22 -11.97 13.25 13.31
C ARG A 22 -13.06 12.19 13.19
N GLU A 23 -13.20 11.58 12.01
CA GLU A 23 -14.19 10.53 11.76
C GLU A 23 -13.97 9.31 12.65
N PHE A 24 -12.72 8.91 12.88
CA PHE A 24 -12.38 7.84 13.81
C PHE A 24 -12.87 8.14 15.23
N ILE A 25 -12.62 9.36 15.73
CA ILE A 25 -13.08 9.74 17.08
C ILE A 25 -14.60 9.77 17.15
N ASP A 26 -15.25 10.46 16.21
CA ASP A 26 -16.68 10.70 16.24
C ASP A 26 -17.49 9.40 16.06
N LYS A 27 -17.01 8.47 15.22
CA LYS A 27 -17.73 7.21 14.93
C LYS A 27 -17.40 6.09 15.91
N LYS A 28 -16.19 6.02 16.47
CA LYS A 28 -15.75 4.86 17.27
C LYS A 28 -15.90 5.07 18.77
N PHE A 29 -15.92 6.30 19.26
CA PHE A 29 -15.90 6.57 20.70
C PHE A 29 -17.01 7.51 21.12
N ARG A 30 -17.59 7.23 22.29
CA ARG A 30 -18.60 8.09 22.91
C ARG A 30 -17.92 9.18 23.74
N LEU A 31 -18.61 10.31 23.91
CA LEU A 31 -18.19 11.37 24.83
C LEU A 31 -17.89 10.79 26.22
N GLY A 32 -16.71 11.07 26.75
CA GLY A 32 -16.24 10.58 28.06
C GLY A 32 -15.43 9.28 28.03
N ALA A 33 -15.22 8.64 26.88
CA ALA A 33 -14.34 7.47 26.77
C ALA A 33 -12.86 7.81 27.00
N VAL A 34 -12.15 6.97 27.76
CA VAL A 34 -10.70 7.09 27.97
C VAL A 34 -9.96 6.43 26.80
N LEU A 35 -9.07 7.19 26.16
CA LEU A 35 -8.27 6.74 25.02
C LEU A 35 -6.80 6.57 25.46
N TYR A 36 -6.20 5.44 25.11
CA TYR A 36 -4.76 5.22 25.24
C TYR A 36 -4.11 5.44 23.88
N ALA A 37 -3.08 6.28 23.83
CA ALA A 37 -2.35 6.58 22.60
C ALA A 37 -0.87 6.82 22.89
N ASP A 38 -0.03 6.31 21.99
CA ASP A 38 1.40 6.62 21.95
C ASP A 38 1.63 7.93 21.17
N PHE A 39 1.89 9.02 21.88
CA PHE A 39 2.15 10.30 21.26
C PHE A 39 3.62 10.44 20.84
N LYS A 40 3.85 10.77 19.57
CA LYS A 40 5.17 11.15 19.04
C LYS A 40 5.08 12.53 18.40
N GLN A 41 5.98 13.44 18.78
CA GLN A 41 6.04 14.76 18.17
C GLN A 41 6.61 14.67 16.75
N ALA A 42 5.82 15.03 15.75
CA ALA A 42 6.29 15.14 14.38
C ALA A 42 7.13 16.41 14.23
N ARG A 43 8.46 16.26 14.08
CA ARG A 43 9.37 17.41 13.85
C ARG A 43 9.16 18.03 12.46
N ASN A 44 8.80 17.21 11.46
CA ASN A 44 8.50 17.64 10.09
C ASN A 44 7.06 17.22 9.69
N ALA A 45 6.06 17.94 10.21
CA ALA A 45 4.65 17.66 9.91
C ALA A 45 4.28 17.91 8.43
N ALA A 46 5.02 18.77 7.72
CA ALA A 46 4.81 19.02 6.30
C ALA A 46 5.11 17.78 5.43
N PHE A 47 6.24 17.10 5.66
CA PHE A 47 6.62 15.88 4.97
C PHE A 47 5.63 14.74 5.20
N HIS A 48 5.24 14.54 6.46
CA HIS A 48 4.23 13.56 6.80
C HIS A 48 2.92 13.82 6.04
N ARG A 49 2.41 15.07 6.06
CA ARG A 49 1.18 15.43 5.35
C ARG A 49 1.31 15.18 3.85
N LYS A 50 2.38 15.67 3.22
CA LYS A 50 2.62 15.51 1.78
C LYS A 50 2.70 14.03 1.37
N PHE A 51 3.38 13.21 2.15
CA PHE A 51 3.51 11.77 1.90
C PHE A 51 2.17 11.02 1.99
N PHE A 52 1.39 11.27 3.04
CA PHE A 52 0.09 10.61 3.22
C PHE A 52 -0.95 11.10 2.21
N ALA A 53 -0.87 12.35 1.74
CA ALA A 53 -1.70 12.86 0.65
C ALA A 53 -1.56 12.01 -0.62
N LEU A 54 -0.31 11.73 -1.00
CA LEU A 54 0.02 10.93 -2.16
C LEU A 54 -0.47 9.48 -2.00
N LEU A 55 -0.28 8.88 -0.82
CA LEU A 55 -0.78 7.53 -0.54
C LEU A 55 -2.31 7.45 -0.56
N ASN A 56 -3.01 8.43 0.00
CA ASN A 56 -4.47 8.47 -0.02
C ASN A 56 -4.99 8.57 -1.45
N LEU A 57 -4.41 9.44 -2.29
CA LEU A 57 -4.74 9.51 -3.71
C LEU A 57 -4.56 8.14 -4.38
N GLY A 58 -3.39 7.51 -4.20
CA GLY A 58 -3.13 6.18 -4.74
C GLY A 58 -4.12 5.15 -4.25
N PHE A 59 -4.47 5.20 -2.96
CA PHE A 59 -5.43 4.29 -2.35
C PHE A 59 -6.81 4.48 -2.95
N ASP A 60 -7.30 5.71 -3.10
CA ASP A 60 -8.64 6.03 -3.62
C ASP A 60 -8.83 5.51 -5.04
N TYR A 61 -7.86 5.76 -5.91
CA TYR A 61 -7.89 5.31 -7.30
C TYR A 61 -7.55 3.83 -7.49
N TRP A 62 -6.98 3.17 -6.48
CA TRP A 62 -6.72 1.74 -6.54
C TRP A 62 -8.02 0.94 -6.41
N GLN A 63 -8.22 0.01 -7.34
CA GLN A 63 -9.28 -0.99 -7.29
C GLN A 63 -8.67 -2.39 -7.19
N PRO A 64 -9.18 -3.26 -6.31
CA PRO A 64 -8.73 -4.64 -6.26
C PRO A 64 -9.09 -5.33 -7.57
N LEU A 65 -8.08 -5.78 -8.32
CA LEU A 65 -8.27 -6.43 -9.62
C LEU A 65 -9.02 -7.76 -9.54
N GLY A 66 -9.10 -8.36 -8.33
CA GLY A 66 -9.59 -9.72 -8.16
C GLY A 66 -8.58 -10.73 -8.73
N GLY A 67 -8.17 -11.68 -7.91
CA GLY A 67 -7.19 -12.68 -8.34
C GLY A 67 -6.46 -13.27 -7.16
N ALA A 68 -6.62 -14.58 -6.99
CA ALA A 68 -6.02 -15.32 -5.90
C ALA A 68 -4.70 -16.03 -6.30
N ILE A 69 -4.27 -15.80 -7.55
CA ILE A 69 -3.05 -16.34 -8.14
C ILE A 69 -2.15 -15.17 -8.55
N SER A 70 -0.93 -15.18 -8.02
CA SER A 70 0.04 -14.12 -8.29
C SER A 70 0.69 -14.28 -9.68
N PRO A 71 1.23 -13.21 -10.28
CA PRO A 71 2.05 -13.34 -11.50
C PRO A 71 3.26 -14.28 -11.33
N ALA A 72 3.82 -14.38 -10.12
CA ALA A 72 4.91 -15.30 -9.82
C ALA A 72 4.45 -16.77 -9.88
N ASP A 73 3.25 -17.06 -9.35
CA ASP A 73 2.63 -18.39 -9.42
C ASP A 73 2.45 -18.80 -10.90
N LYS A 74 1.90 -17.90 -11.72
CA LYS A 74 1.73 -18.13 -13.17
C LYS A 74 3.06 -18.39 -13.86
N LYS A 75 4.10 -17.62 -13.54
CA LYS A 75 5.43 -17.77 -14.13
C LYS A 75 6.07 -19.11 -13.74
N LEU A 76 5.94 -19.52 -12.49
CA LEU A 76 6.47 -20.79 -11.99
C LEU A 76 5.81 -21.97 -12.72
N VAL A 77 4.47 -21.98 -12.78
CA VAL A 77 3.72 -23.05 -13.45
C VAL A 77 4.04 -23.09 -14.95
N ARG A 78 4.06 -21.94 -15.63
CA ARG A 78 4.45 -21.88 -17.06
C ARG A 78 5.86 -22.38 -17.32
N GLY A 79 6.82 -22.02 -16.47
CA GLY A 79 8.19 -22.52 -16.58
C GLY A 79 8.28 -24.04 -16.41
N TYR A 80 7.48 -24.60 -15.50
CA TYR A 80 7.37 -26.04 -15.34
C TYR A 80 6.75 -26.72 -16.56
N VAL A 81 5.65 -26.17 -17.10
CA VAL A 81 5.02 -26.67 -18.33
C VAL A 81 5.99 -26.70 -19.50
N GLN A 82 6.76 -25.63 -19.70
CA GLN A 82 7.78 -25.55 -20.75
C GLN A 82 8.86 -26.62 -20.59
N LEU A 83 9.29 -26.89 -19.35
CA LEU A 83 10.25 -27.95 -19.07
C LEU A 83 9.68 -29.33 -19.44
N VAL A 84 8.44 -29.63 -19.03
CA VAL A 84 7.81 -30.92 -19.33
C VAL A 84 7.57 -31.06 -20.84
N ALA A 85 7.07 -30.02 -21.49
CA ALA A 85 6.84 -30.00 -22.94
C ALA A 85 8.14 -30.24 -23.73
N HIS A 86 9.27 -29.73 -23.24
CA HIS A 86 10.57 -29.96 -23.86
C HIS A 86 10.96 -31.46 -23.90
N TYR A 87 10.64 -32.21 -22.84
CA TYR A 87 11.02 -33.64 -22.74
C TYR A 87 9.94 -34.60 -23.22
N ALA A 88 8.66 -34.26 -23.06
CA ALA A 88 7.51 -35.15 -23.29
C ALA A 88 6.59 -34.70 -24.44
N GLY A 89 6.81 -33.51 -25.02
CA GLY A 89 5.96 -32.95 -26.06
C GLY A 89 4.62 -32.40 -25.53
N HIS A 90 3.64 -32.25 -26.43
CA HIS A 90 2.26 -31.82 -26.10
C HIS A 90 2.14 -30.44 -25.41
N GLU A 91 2.94 -29.46 -25.85
CA GLU A 91 2.99 -28.13 -25.24
C GLU A 91 1.60 -27.46 -25.14
N GLU A 92 0.80 -27.48 -26.21
CA GLU A 92 -0.54 -26.88 -26.22
C GLU A 92 -1.44 -27.49 -25.13
N THR A 93 -1.54 -28.82 -25.06
CA THR A 93 -2.36 -29.51 -24.06
C THR A 93 -1.88 -29.25 -22.64
N LEU A 94 -0.55 -29.21 -22.42
CA LEU A 94 0.01 -28.92 -21.10
C LEU A 94 -0.24 -27.46 -20.66
N GLN A 95 -0.23 -26.51 -21.61
CA GLN A 95 -0.60 -25.12 -21.33
C GLN A 95 -2.08 -25.00 -20.98
N GLU A 96 -2.97 -25.65 -21.73
CA GLU A 96 -4.41 -25.65 -21.44
C GLU A 96 -4.71 -26.22 -20.04
N LEU A 97 -4.09 -27.35 -19.69
CA LEU A 97 -4.24 -27.95 -18.35
C LEU A 97 -3.69 -27.05 -17.24
N ALA A 98 -2.58 -26.36 -17.49
CA ALA A 98 -2.01 -25.42 -16.53
C ALA A 98 -2.91 -24.20 -16.30
N ASP A 99 -3.49 -23.64 -17.37
CA ASP A 99 -4.45 -22.55 -17.27
C ASP A 99 -5.72 -22.99 -16.52
N GLN A 100 -6.22 -24.21 -16.78
CA GLN A 100 -7.33 -24.79 -16.03
C GLN A 100 -6.99 -24.96 -14.54
N TYR A 101 -5.84 -25.55 -14.22
CA TYR A 101 -5.40 -25.74 -12.83
C TYR A 101 -5.28 -24.41 -12.08
N LEU A 102 -4.67 -23.41 -12.71
CA LEU A 102 -4.54 -22.08 -12.12
C LEU A 102 -5.91 -21.41 -11.91
N HIS A 103 -6.88 -21.68 -12.78
CA HIS A 103 -8.25 -21.19 -12.62
C HIS A 103 -8.94 -21.84 -11.41
N GLU A 104 -8.90 -23.17 -11.29
CA GLU A 104 -9.50 -23.89 -10.16
C GLU A 104 -8.87 -23.48 -8.82
N GLU A 105 -7.54 -23.33 -8.77
CA GLU A 105 -6.85 -22.84 -7.58
C GLU A 105 -7.19 -21.38 -7.27
N ALA A 106 -7.42 -20.55 -8.30
CA ALA A 106 -7.88 -19.18 -8.10
C ALA A 106 -9.25 -19.16 -7.42
N GLU A 107 -10.19 -20.00 -7.85
CA GLU A 107 -11.53 -20.08 -7.25
C GLU A 107 -11.47 -20.54 -5.78
N LYS A 108 -10.70 -21.61 -5.50
CA LYS A 108 -10.51 -22.12 -4.13
C LYS A 108 -9.89 -21.08 -3.20
N ARG A 109 -8.92 -20.31 -3.68
CA ARG A 109 -8.28 -19.27 -2.86
C ARG A 109 -9.17 -18.02 -2.74
N ALA A 110 -9.95 -17.70 -3.77
CA ALA A 110 -10.86 -16.56 -3.76
C ALA A 110 -11.96 -16.67 -2.70
N SER A 111 -12.37 -17.89 -2.33
CA SER A 111 -13.36 -18.12 -1.27
C SER A 111 -12.95 -17.54 0.10
N ASN A 112 -11.65 -17.30 0.31
CA ASN A 112 -11.09 -16.79 1.57
C ASN A 112 -10.65 -15.32 1.49
N ILE A 113 -10.88 -14.62 0.38
CA ILE A 113 -10.46 -13.23 0.20
C ILE A 113 -11.60 -12.28 0.57
N SER A 114 -11.39 -11.52 1.64
CA SER A 114 -12.18 -10.31 1.89
C SER A 114 -11.76 -9.24 0.89
N ALA A 115 -12.66 -8.85 -0.02
CA ALA A 115 -12.41 -7.83 -1.05
C ALA A 115 -12.27 -6.39 -0.49
N VAL A 116 -12.11 -6.25 0.83
CA VAL A 116 -12.03 -4.94 1.50
C VAL A 116 -10.64 -4.33 1.32
N LYS A 117 -10.61 -3.09 0.82
CA LYS A 117 -9.38 -2.30 0.73
C LYS A 117 -8.86 -1.98 2.13
N SER A 118 -7.61 -2.37 2.42
CA SER A 118 -6.93 -2.00 3.66
C SER A 118 -5.84 -0.98 3.35
N PHE A 119 -5.99 0.24 3.90
CA PHE A 119 -5.00 1.30 3.70
C PHE A 119 -3.62 0.92 4.23
N GLU A 120 -3.56 0.23 5.36
CA GLU A 120 -2.28 -0.17 5.95
C GLU A 120 -1.57 -1.25 5.13
N ALA A 121 -2.31 -2.22 4.59
CA ALA A 121 -1.76 -3.22 3.68
C ALA A 121 -1.28 -2.58 2.38
N PHE A 122 -2.07 -1.64 1.83
CA PHE A 122 -1.69 -0.85 0.67
C PHE A 122 -0.41 -0.04 0.90
N ARG A 123 -0.35 0.72 2.00
CA ARG A 123 0.83 1.51 2.40
C ARG A 123 2.07 0.63 2.53
N ALA A 124 1.95 -0.51 3.20
CA ALA A 124 3.04 -1.47 3.34
C ALA A 124 3.54 -1.97 1.98
N TRP A 125 2.62 -2.35 1.10
CA TRP A 125 2.94 -2.80 -0.26
C TRP A 125 3.66 -1.71 -1.06
N VAL A 126 3.13 -0.48 -1.10
CA VAL A 126 3.75 0.66 -1.82
C VAL A 126 5.16 0.93 -1.29
N THR A 127 5.35 0.89 0.03
CA THR A 127 6.66 1.12 0.68
C THR A 127 7.69 0.06 0.27
N ILE A 128 7.27 -1.22 0.19
CA ILE A 128 8.13 -2.32 -0.28
C ILE A 128 8.46 -2.13 -1.77
N GLN A 129 7.47 -1.84 -2.61
CA GLN A 129 7.69 -1.64 -4.05
C GLN A 129 8.60 -0.45 -4.35
N ALA A 130 8.55 0.59 -3.50
CA ALA A 130 9.44 1.75 -3.60
C ALA A 130 10.88 1.46 -3.13
N GLY A 131 11.18 0.24 -2.68
CA GLY A 131 12.52 -0.20 -2.25
C GLY A 131 12.82 0.03 -0.77
N PHE A 132 11.86 0.53 0.01
CA PHE A 132 12.05 0.84 1.43
C PHE A 132 11.64 -0.35 2.31
N TYR A 133 12.36 -1.46 2.21
CA TYR A 133 12.09 -2.66 3.00
C TYR A 133 13.35 -3.30 3.57
N THR A 134 13.16 -4.18 4.55
CA THR A 134 14.17 -5.11 5.04
C THR A 134 13.76 -6.52 4.63
N ARG A 135 14.71 -7.29 4.13
CA ARG A 135 14.50 -8.69 3.74
C ARG A 135 14.87 -9.60 4.89
N TYR A 136 13.97 -10.52 5.24
CA TYR A 136 14.19 -11.56 6.24
C TYR A 136 14.01 -12.93 5.61
N GLU A 137 14.88 -13.86 5.99
CA GLU A 137 14.74 -15.29 5.68
C GLU A 137 14.03 -15.97 6.86
N MET A 138 12.96 -16.69 6.56
CA MET A 138 12.15 -17.41 7.54
C MET A 138 12.67 -18.84 7.75
N PRO A 139 12.32 -19.52 8.86
CA PRO A 139 12.79 -20.89 9.13
C PRO A 139 12.41 -21.94 8.09
N ASP A 140 11.38 -21.68 7.28
CA ASP A 140 10.94 -22.53 6.17
C ASP A 140 11.66 -22.22 4.84
N GLY A 141 12.65 -21.33 4.86
CA GLY A 141 13.39 -20.86 3.69
C GLY A 141 12.64 -19.79 2.87
N THR A 142 11.45 -19.36 3.29
CA THR A 142 10.74 -18.29 2.58
C THR A 142 11.36 -16.93 2.86
N ILE A 143 11.33 -16.06 1.84
CA ILE A 143 11.81 -14.68 1.96
C ILE A 143 10.62 -13.76 2.24
N ARG A 144 10.69 -13.02 3.35
CA ARG A 144 9.69 -12.01 3.72
C ARG A 144 10.28 -10.61 3.66
N ASN A 145 9.65 -9.74 2.90
CA ASN A 145 9.98 -8.31 2.88
C ASN A 145 9.09 -7.58 3.89
N GLU A 146 9.71 -6.86 4.83
CA GLU A 146 9.02 -6.02 5.81
C GLU A 146 9.25 -4.54 5.49
N PRO A 147 8.19 -3.71 5.41
CA PRO A 147 8.34 -2.29 5.08
C PRO A 147 9.12 -1.56 6.18
N LYS A 148 10.08 -0.73 5.80
CA LYS A 148 10.80 0.12 6.74
C LYS A 148 9.84 1.15 7.33
N SER A 149 9.97 1.39 8.64
CA SER A 149 9.28 2.50 9.30
C SER A 149 9.92 3.83 8.87
N ILE A 150 9.16 4.68 8.20
CA ILE A 150 9.62 5.97 7.70
C ILE A 150 9.62 6.99 8.85
N SER A 151 10.79 7.53 9.18
CA SER A 151 10.97 8.52 10.25
C SER A 151 11.20 9.93 9.68
N PHE A 152 10.11 10.64 9.37
CA PHE A 152 10.17 12.02 8.83
C PHE A 152 10.93 13.02 9.72
N ALA A 153 10.99 12.78 11.03
CA ALA A 153 11.66 13.65 11.98
C ALA A 153 13.19 13.63 11.91
N LYS A 154 13.78 12.61 11.26
CA LYS A 154 15.22 12.44 11.09
C LYS A 154 15.67 12.71 9.66
N MET A 155 14.74 13.05 8.79
CA MET A 155 14.92 13.10 7.35
C MET A 155 15.13 14.54 6.89
N ASP A 156 16.11 14.76 6.01
CA ASP A 156 16.30 16.04 5.33
C ASP A 156 15.44 16.18 4.05
N ASP A 157 15.48 17.34 3.41
CA ASP A 157 14.71 17.61 2.18
C ASP A 157 15.09 16.68 1.01
N ILE A 158 16.35 16.26 0.92
CA ILE A 158 16.86 15.43 -0.18
C ILE A 158 16.37 14.00 -0.01
N GLU A 159 16.57 13.44 1.19
CA GLU A 159 16.09 12.11 1.55
C GLU A 159 14.56 12.01 1.39
N PHE A 160 13.83 13.05 1.82
CA PHE A 160 12.39 13.09 1.65
C PHE A 160 11.99 13.17 0.18
N SER A 161 12.66 13.99 -0.63
CA SER A 161 12.37 14.10 -2.06
C SER A 161 12.60 12.77 -2.79
N GLN A 162 13.65 12.03 -2.42
CA GLN A 162 13.91 10.71 -2.99
C GLN A 162 12.83 9.70 -2.61
N LEU A 163 12.48 9.61 -1.32
CA LEU A 163 11.38 8.78 -0.84
C LEU A 163 10.08 9.10 -1.57
N TYR A 164 9.73 10.38 -1.63
CA TYR A 164 8.49 10.85 -2.23
C TYR A 164 8.42 10.49 -3.72
N LYS A 165 9.51 10.72 -4.46
CA LYS A 165 9.61 10.36 -5.88
C LYS A 165 9.47 8.85 -6.09
N SER A 166 10.19 8.02 -5.34
CA SER A 166 10.10 6.56 -5.48
C SER A 166 8.69 6.04 -5.20
N VAL A 167 7.99 6.61 -4.22
CA VAL A 167 6.59 6.26 -3.95
C VAL A 167 5.66 6.74 -5.07
N LEU A 168 5.86 7.96 -5.58
CA LEU A 168 5.10 8.47 -6.73
C LEU A 168 5.29 7.59 -7.96
N ASP A 169 6.51 7.16 -8.25
CA ASP A 169 6.81 6.28 -9.39
C ASP A 169 6.07 4.94 -9.29
N VAL A 170 6.02 4.34 -8.10
CA VAL A 170 5.21 3.14 -7.85
C VAL A 170 3.73 3.43 -8.09
N LEU A 171 3.17 4.46 -7.46
CA LEU A 171 1.75 4.76 -7.61
C LEU A 171 1.40 5.10 -9.06
N TRP A 172 2.27 5.81 -9.76
CA TRP A 172 2.15 6.11 -11.18
C TRP A 172 2.08 4.83 -12.00
N ASN A 173 3.11 3.98 -11.91
CA ASN A 173 3.24 2.79 -12.76
C ASN A 173 2.14 1.75 -12.55
N TYR A 174 1.59 1.67 -11.33
CA TYR A 174 0.60 0.65 -11.00
C TYR A 174 -0.85 1.16 -11.04
N ILE A 175 -1.09 2.43 -10.74
CA ILE A 175 -2.45 2.95 -10.45
C ILE A 175 -2.75 4.22 -11.26
N LEU A 176 -1.98 5.28 -11.05
CA LEU A 176 -2.36 6.64 -11.43
C LEU A 176 -2.20 6.93 -12.93
N PHE A 177 -1.33 6.20 -13.65
CA PHE A 177 -1.10 6.42 -15.09
C PHE A 177 -2.36 6.23 -15.96
N ARG A 178 -3.34 5.47 -15.47
CA ARG A 178 -4.60 5.21 -16.18
C ARG A 178 -5.60 6.36 -16.04
N THR A 179 -5.39 7.23 -15.07
CA THR A 179 -6.39 8.25 -14.68
C THR A 179 -5.87 9.67 -14.85
N PHE A 180 -4.58 9.89 -14.61
CA PHE A 180 -3.95 11.20 -14.74
C PHE A 180 -3.09 11.27 -16.01
N PRO A 181 -3.06 12.42 -16.70
CA PRO A 181 -2.28 12.58 -17.93
C PRO A 181 -0.77 12.68 -17.68
N SER A 182 -0.35 13.04 -16.46
CA SER A 182 1.06 13.13 -16.09
C SER A 182 1.26 12.93 -14.58
N GLN A 183 2.48 12.57 -14.18
CA GLN A 183 2.85 12.50 -12.76
C GLN A 183 2.63 13.84 -12.05
N GLN A 184 2.93 14.97 -12.71
CA GLN A 184 2.71 16.30 -12.15
C GLN A 184 1.21 16.57 -11.88
N ALA A 185 0.33 16.13 -12.78
CA ALA A 185 -1.11 16.27 -12.57
C ALA A 185 -1.59 15.46 -11.36
N ALA A 186 -1.05 14.26 -11.16
CA ALA A 186 -1.34 13.44 -9.98
C ALA A 186 -0.81 14.08 -8.68
N GLU A 187 0.41 14.63 -8.69
CA GLU A 187 0.96 15.36 -7.53
C GLU A 187 0.12 16.59 -7.17
N ASN A 188 -0.33 17.34 -8.17
CA ASN A 188 -1.19 18.50 -7.96
C ASN A 188 -2.53 18.06 -7.35
N ALA A 189 -3.12 16.96 -7.82
CA ALA A 189 -4.34 16.40 -7.25
C ALA A 189 -4.15 15.92 -5.80
N ALA A 190 -3.03 15.26 -5.48
CA ALA A 190 -2.68 14.88 -4.11
C ALA A 190 -2.56 16.12 -3.20
N SER A 191 -1.96 17.19 -3.71
CA SER A 191 -1.82 18.45 -2.97
C SER A 191 -3.17 19.13 -2.73
N GLN A 192 -4.09 19.09 -3.70
CA GLN A 192 -5.44 19.65 -3.60
C GLN A 192 -6.36 18.85 -2.66
N LEU A 193 -6.28 17.51 -2.65
CA LEU A 193 -7.02 16.68 -1.68
C LEU A 193 -6.77 17.12 -0.23
N PHE A 194 -5.59 17.67 0.03
CA PHE A 194 -5.23 18.20 1.35
C PHE A 194 -5.68 19.63 1.60
N SER A 195 -5.76 20.50 0.59
CA SER A 195 -6.24 21.88 0.80
C SER A 195 -7.71 21.94 1.22
N TYR A 196 -8.52 20.94 0.86
CA TYR A 196 -9.92 20.83 1.26
C TYR A 196 -10.15 20.05 2.56
N ALA A 197 -9.14 19.33 3.05
CA ALA A 197 -9.18 18.50 4.26
C ALA A 197 -8.65 19.22 5.53
N ALA A 198 -7.99 20.38 5.35
CA ALA A 198 -7.47 21.24 6.42
C ALA A 198 -8.52 22.28 6.85
#